data_AF-A0A2N4UC00-F1
#
_entry.id   AF-A0A2N4UC00-F1
#
_cell.length_a   1.000
_cell.length_b   1.000
_cell.length_c   1.000
_cell.angle_alpha   90.00
_cell.angle_beta   90.00
_cell.angle_gamma   90.00
#
_symmetry.space_group_name_H-M   'P 1'
#
loop_
_entity.id
_entity.type
_entity.pdbx_description
1 polymer ?
#
loop_
_entity_poly.entity_id
_entity_poly.type
_entity_poly.pdbx_seq_one_letter_code
_entity_poly.pdbx_strand_id
1 'polypeptide(L)' 'MRRLKDGLAGEIEVGGSNLAHSMAEIGLIDENLIYLHPIVPGHGKPFFAGPRVPLRLVANELIGEAVIRLTYVPA' A
#
# COMPACT_ATOMS: atom_id res chain seq x y z
N MET A 1 16.01 -5.74 6.07
CA MET A 1 15.12 -5.21 5.00
C MET A 1 15.86 -4.31 4.02
N ARG A 2 16.61 -3.27 4.43
CA ARG A 2 17.40 -2.45 3.48
C ARG A 2 18.35 -3.28 2.60
N ARG A 3 19.13 -4.20 3.20
CA ARG A 3 19.94 -5.20 2.44
C ARG A 3 19.13 -6.09 1.48
N LEU A 4 17.85 -6.33 1.75
CA LEU A 4 16.98 -7.13 0.89
C LEU A 4 16.52 -6.30 -0.31
N LYS A 5 16.15 -5.03 -0.07
CA LYS A 5 15.82 -4.05 -1.10
C LYS A 5 17.00 -3.77 -2.05
N ASP A 6 18.21 -3.69 -1.49
CA ASP A 6 19.42 -3.43 -2.28
C ASP A 6 19.94 -4.68 -3.02
N GLY A 7 19.48 -5.88 -2.64
CA GLY A 7 20.00 -7.17 -3.13
C GLY A 7 19.07 -7.96 -4.04
N LEU A 8 17.80 -7.56 -4.18
CA LEU A 8 16.85 -8.18 -5.11
C LEU A 8 16.67 -7.30 -6.35
N ALA A 9 16.85 -7.89 -7.53
CA ALA A 9 16.32 -7.33 -8.77
C ALA A 9 14.85 -7.79 -8.89
N GLY A 10 13.91 -6.96 -8.43
CA GLY A 10 12.48 -7.26 -8.48
C GLY A 10 11.65 -6.49 -7.46
N GLU A 11 10.34 -6.76 -7.43
CA GLU A 11 9.41 -6.17 -6.48
C GLU A 11 9.33 -7.00 -5.20
N ILE A 12 9.14 -6.32 -4.06
CA ILE A 12 8.90 -6.95 -2.77
C ILE A 12 7.52 -6.47 -2.28
N GLU A 13 6.55 -7.38 -2.31
CA GLU A 13 5.22 -7.09 -1.76
C GLU A 13 5.22 -7.23 -0.23
N VAL A 14 4.60 -6.25 0.43
CA VAL A 14 4.45 -6.24 1.88
C VAL A 14 2.98 -6.36 2.24
N GLY A 15 2.61 -7.52 2.78
CA GLY A 15 1.26 -7.79 3.28
C GLY A 15 1.06 -7.40 4.75
N GLY A 16 -0.19 -7.04 5.08
CA GLY A 16 -0.64 -6.85 6.46
C GLY A 16 -0.39 -5.44 7.01
N SER A 17 -1.42 -4.90 7.68
CA SER A 17 -1.46 -3.50 8.11
C SER A 17 -0.32 -3.09 9.06
N ASN A 18 0.10 -3.99 9.97
CA ASN A 18 1.15 -3.68 10.95
C ASN A 18 2.54 -3.63 10.30
N LEU A 19 2.82 -4.58 9.40
CA LEU A 19 4.12 -4.65 8.75
C LEU A 19 4.27 -3.51 7.74
N ALA A 20 3.25 -3.27 6.91
CA ALA A 20 3.22 -2.14 6.00
C ALA A 20 3.37 -0.81 6.75
N HIS A 21 2.70 -0.66 7.90
CA HIS A 21 2.87 0.53 8.74
C HIS A 21 4.32 0.72 9.21
N SER A 22 4.95 -0.30 9.81
CA SER A 22 6.34 -0.20 10.25
C SER A 22 7.32 0.05 9.09
N MET A 23 7.02 -0.43 7.88
CA MET A 23 7.83 -0.19 6.69
C MET A 23 7.67 1.24 6.15
N ALA A 24 6.46 1.80 6.23
CA ALA A 24 6.18 3.17 5.84
C ALA A 24 6.93 4.17 6.73
N GLU A 25 6.98 3.94 8.05
CA GLU A 25 7.68 4.82 9.01
C GLU A 25 9.17 4.96 8.73
N ILE A 26 9.79 3.91 8.20
CA ILE A 26 11.24 3.89 7.87
C ILE A 26 11.51 4.21 6.40
N GLY A 27 10.51 4.69 5.66
CA GLY A 27 10.63 5.14 4.27
C GLY A 27 11.01 4.03 3.28
N LEU A 28 10.58 2.79 3.54
CA LEU A 28 10.91 1.65 2.67
C LEU A 28 9.82 1.29 1.66
N ILE A 29 8.63 1.88 1.77
CA ILE A 29 7.55 1.71 0.79
C ILE A 29 7.68 2.79 -0.30
N ASP A 30 8.04 2.36 -1.51
CA ASP A 30 8.10 3.24 -2.67
C ASP A 30 6.73 3.39 -3.35
N GLU A 31 5.94 2.32 -3.33
CA GLU A 31 4.64 2.24 -4.00
C GLU A 31 3.60 1.55 -3.10
N ASN A 32 2.39 2.09 -3.07
CA ASN A 32 1.25 1.57 -2.33
C ASN A 32 0.16 1.15 -3.31
N LEU A 33 -0.09 -0.16 -3.38
CA LEU A 33 -1.19 -0.75 -4.14
C LEU A 33 -2.41 -0.91 -3.22
N ILE A 34 -3.47 -0.17 -3.50
CA ILE A 34 -4.73 -0.21 -2.75
C ILE A 34 -5.80 -0.84 -3.63
N TYR A 35 -6.36 -1.96 -3.18
CA TYR A 35 -7.51 -2.61 -3.81
C TYR A 35 -8.79 -2.18 -3.09
N LEU A 36 -9.55 -1.31 -3.74
CA LEU A 36 -10.82 -0.82 -3.23
C LEU A 36 -11.94 -1.78 -3.66
N HIS A 37 -12.51 -2.46 -2.68
CA HIS A 37 -13.73 -3.25 -2.85
C HIS A 37 -14.95 -2.37 -2.55
N PRO A 38 -16.04 -2.46 -3.33
CA PRO A 38 -17.22 -1.61 -3.22
C PRO A 38 -18.14 -2.06 -2.06
N ILE A 39 -17.58 -2.22 -0.86
CA ILE A 39 -18.31 -2.63 0.34
C ILE A 39 -17.87 -1.78 1.53
N VAL A 40 -18.82 -1.44 2.40
CA VAL A 40 -18.55 -0.76 3.67
C VAL A 40 -18.61 -1.81 4.78
N PRO A 41 -17.46 -2.30 5.29
CA PRO A 41 -17.44 -3.42 6.24
C PRO A 41 -18.01 -3.07 7.64
N GLY A 42 -18.26 -1.79 7.92
CA GLY A 42 -18.86 -1.30 9.18
C GLY A 42 -17.96 -1.36 10.41
N HIS A 43 -17.03 -2.31 10.47
CA HIS A 43 -16.01 -2.48 11.52
C HIS A 43 -14.83 -3.28 10.97
N GLY A 44 -13.68 -3.23 11.65
CA GLY A 44 -12.50 -3.99 11.25
C GLY A 44 -11.20 -3.29 11.63
N LYS A 45 -10.08 -3.91 11.25
CA LYS A 45 -8.75 -3.35 11.46
C LYS A 45 -8.47 -2.30 10.38
N PRO A 46 -8.17 -1.03 10.74
CA PRO A 46 -7.79 -0.03 9.75
C PRO A 46 -6.56 -0.49 8.97
N PHE A 47 -6.61 -0.33 7.65
CA PHE A 47 -5.48 -0.65 6.78
C PHE A 47 -4.29 0.29 7.07
N PHE A 48 -4.57 1.58 7.28
CA PHE A 48 -3.62 2.60 7.69
C PHE A 48 -3.87 2.99 9.15
N ALA A 49 -3.05 2.48 10.07
CA ALA A 49 -3.15 2.77 11.50
C ALA A 49 -2.07 3.75 12.01
N GLY A 50 -1.46 4.53 11.12
CA GLY A 50 -0.26 5.35 11.39
C GLY A 50 -0.40 6.84 11.08
N PRO A 51 0.71 7.61 11.10
CA PRO A 51 0.71 9.04 10.78
C PRO A 51 0.22 9.28 9.35
N ARG A 52 -0.42 10.43 9.12
CA ARG A 52 -0.96 10.81 7.82
C ARG A 52 0.18 11.17 6.86
N VAL A 53 0.54 10.24 5.99
CA VAL A 53 1.52 10.46 4.92
C VAL A 53 0.79 10.97 3.67
N PRO A 54 1.21 12.10 3.06
CA PRO A 54 0.66 12.54 1.79
C PRO A 54 1.04 11.54 0.69
N LEU A 55 0.05 11.12 -0.09
CA LEU A 55 0.23 10.19 -1.20
C LEU A 55 -0.19 10.87 -2.50
N ARG A 56 0.52 10.57 -3.58
CA ARG A 56 0.21 11.00 -4.93
C ARG A 56 -0.25 9.82 -5.77
N LEU A 57 -1.44 9.91 -6.35
CA LEU A 57 -1.97 8.89 -7.26
C LEU A 57 -1.14 8.90 -8.55
N VAL A 58 -0.66 7.74 -8.97
CA VAL A 58 0.10 7.58 -10.21
C VAL A 58 -0.59 6.69 -11.23
N ALA A 59 -1.45 5.76 -10.79
CA ALA A 59 -2.28 4.96 -11.66
C ALA A 59 -3.59 4.53 -10.96
N ASN A 60 -4.63 4.31 -11.75
CA ASN A 60 -5.88 3.70 -11.31
C ASN A 60 -6.38 2.75 -12.40
N GLU A 61 -6.94 1.62 -11.99
CA GLU A 61 -7.43 0.59 -12.91
C GLU A 61 -8.65 -0.11 -12.31
N LEU A 62 -9.65 -0.38 -13.15
CA LEU A 62 -10.77 -1.25 -12.79
C LEU A 62 -10.38 -2.71 -13.05
N ILE A 63 -10.48 -3.54 -12.02
CA ILE A 63 -10.26 -4.98 -12.06
C ILE A 63 -11.61 -5.69 -11.98
N GLY A 64 -11.93 -6.46 -13.01
CA GLY A 64 -13.22 -7.15 -13.12
C GLY A 64 -14.38 -6.15 -13.19
N GLU A 65 -15.46 -6.44 -12.47
CA GLU A 65 -16.68 -5.62 -12.55
C GLU A 65 -16.69 -4.43 -11.59
N ALA A 66 -15.95 -4.47 -10.47
CA ALA A 66 -16.15 -3.48 -9.41
C ALA A 66 -14.95 -3.20 -8.49
N VAL A 67 -13.83 -3.92 -8.60
CA VAL A 67 -12.65 -3.67 -7.76
C VAL A 67 -11.80 -2.61 -8.43
N ILE A 68 -11.37 -1.58 -7.71
CA ILE A 68 -10.47 -0.56 -8.26
C ILE A 68 -9.09 -0.76 -7.62
N ARG A 69 -8.07 -0.95 -8.46
CA ARG A 69 -6.66 -0.86 -8.04
C ARG A 69 -6.19 0.58 -8.16
N LEU A 70 -5.72 1.14 -7.07
CA LEU A 70 -5.11 2.46 -7.02
C LEU A 70 -3.63 2.30 -6.68
N THR A 71 -2.77 2.91 -7.49
CA THR A 71 -1.34 2.95 -7.26
C THR A 71 -0.94 4.34 -6.79
N TYR A 72 -0.36 4.40 -5.59
CA TYR A 72 0.11 5.63 -4.97
C TYR A 72 1.60 5.58 -4.68
N VAL A 73 2.27 6.72 -4.82
CA VAL A 73 3.64 6.91 -4.32
C VAL A 73 3.65 7.97 -3.23
N PRO A 74 4.59 7.94 -2.27
CA PRO A 74 4.81 9.06 -1.35
C PRO A 74 5.02 10.37 -2.12
N ALA A 75 4.44 11.46 -1.62
CA ALA A 75 4.56 12.80 -2.21
C ALA A 75 5.91 13.47 -1.90
#